data_AF-A0A101GYD9-F1
#
_entry.id   AF-A0A101GYD9-F1
#
_cell.length_a   1.000
_cell.length_b   1.000
_cell.length_c   1.000
_cell.angle_alpha   90.00
_cell.angle_beta   90.00
_cell.angle_gamma   90.00
#
_symmetry.space_group_name_H-M   'P 1'
#
loop_
_entity.id
_entity.type
_entity.pdbx_description
1 polymer ?
#
loop_
_entity_poly.entity_id
_entity_poly.type
_entity_poly.pdbx_seq_one_letter_code
_entity_poly.pdbx_strand_id
1 'polypeptide(L)'
;MITVPNFCSISGPKNDIRSEFGYNLSITGTTEVMTLTLIDVGRFFTILGIIGLVILTLCLAGFDGYESKTLYAGDSGNSFATVSLRPGQQLIARMDKKVMIGNNAYLVVESDGKEAASLADDWEETKNELIFEGDGEYNLKVIFENPSADRRSAEIEIKWLIVK
;
A
#
# COMPACT_ATOMS: atom_id res chain seq x y z
N MET A 1 54.08 -47.29 -70.96
CA MET A 1 54.74 -47.58 -69.67
C MET A 1 53.65 -47.43 -68.60
N ILE A 2 52.94 -48.52 -68.26
CA ILE A 2 53.16 -49.37 -67.05
C ILE A 2 52.75 -48.56 -65.80
N THR A 3 51.73 -48.85 -64.98
CA THR A 3 51.09 -50.13 -64.57
C THR A 3 49.72 -49.83 -63.90
N VAL A 4 48.78 -50.77 -63.96
CA VAL A 4 47.60 -50.98 -63.05
C VAL A 4 48.04 -52.05 -62.01
N PRO A 5 47.29 -52.45 -60.95
CA PRO A 5 45.97 -52.01 -60.45
C PRO A 5 45.84 -51.95 -58.90
N ASN A 6 44.69 -51.47 -58.38
CA ASN A 6 43.79 -52.34 -57.61
C ASN A 6 42.44 -51.67 -57.27
N PHE A 7 41.42 -52.51 -57.39
CA PHE A 7 39.98 -52.22 -57.42
C PHE A 7 39.47 -51.48 -56.19
N CYS A 8 38.67 -50.43 -56.43
CA CYS A 8 37.79 -49.83 -55.45
C CYS A 8 36.37 -49.90 -56.01
N SER A 9 35.48 -50.70 -55.41
CA SER A 9 34.02 -50.59 -55.62
C SER A 9 33.21 -51.54 -54.72
N ILE A 10 32.46 -50.92 -53.80
CA ILE A 10 31.07 -51.22 -53.40
C ILE A 10 30.75 -52.61 -52.81
N SER A 11 30.42 -52.62 -51.51
CA SER A 11 29.24 -53.30 -50.90
C SER A 11 29.32 -53.05 -49.37
N GLY A 12 28.31 -52.49 -48.72
CA GLY A 12 27.13 -53.20 -48.22
C GLY A 12 27.29 -53.41 -46.69
N PRO A 13 26.29 -53.07 -45.84
CA PRO A 13 26.47 -53.02 -44.40
C PRO A 13 26.34 -54.42 -43.78
N LYS A 14 27.20 -54.77 -42.81
CA LYS A 14 26.96 -55.87 -41.88
C LYS A 14 27.41 -55.54 -40.45
N ASN A 15 26.41 -55.63 -39.59
CA ASN A 15 26.42 -55.61 -38.13
C ASN A 15 27.39 -56.60 -37.50
N ASP A 16 27.89 -56.22 -36.32
CA ASP A 16 27.72 -56.85 -34.99
C ASP A 16 29.02 -56.56 -34.19
N ILE A 17 29.03 -56.10 -32.93
CA ILE A 17 28.48 -56.73 -31.73
C ILE A 17 28.42 -55.69 -30.57
N ARG A 18 27.30 -55.71 -29.81
CA ARG A 18 27.10 -55.37 -28.39
C ARG A 18 27.10 -53.91 -27.88
N SER A 19 25.96 -53.64 -27.23
CA SER A 19 25.81 -53.24 -25.82
C SER A 19 25.27 -51.83 -25.58
N GLU A 20 24.10 -51.81 -24.95
CA GLU A 20 23.58 -50.74 -24.10
C GLU A 20 22.98 -49.49 -24.78
N PHE A 21 22.06 -48.86 -24.06
CA PHE A 21 21.32 -47.63 -24.38
C PHE A 21 19.97 -47.74 -25.09
N GLY A 22 19.11 -48.60 -24.54
CA GLY A 22 17.65 -48.53 -24.72
C GLY A 22 16.90 -47.70 -23.65
N TYR A 23 17.60 -46.96 -22.77
CA TYR A 23 16.98 -46.28 -21.62
C TYR A 23 17.06 -44.75 -21.66
N ASN A 24 17.86 -44.13 -22.53
CA ASN A 24 18.06 -42.67 -22.46
C ASN A 24 16.94 -41.83 -23.10
N LEU A 25 16.20 -42.35 -24.07
CA LEU A 25 15.21 -41.52 -24.80
C LEU A 25 13.89 -41.33 -24.00
N SER A 26 13.48 -42.32 -23.21
CA SER A 26 12.26 -42.26 -22.39
C SER A 26 12.47 -41.44 -21.10
N ILE A 27 13.67 -41.49 -20.52
CA ILE A 27 14.02 -40.72 -19.33
C ILE A 27 14.12 -39.23 -19.69
N THR A 28 14.71 -38.87 -20.83
CA THR A 28 14.87 -37.47 -21.23
C THR A 28 13.53 -36.76 -21.42
N GLY A 29 12.58 -37.38 -22.14
CA GLY A 29 11.23 -36.80 -22.34
C GLY A 29 10.40 -36.72 -21.07
N THR A 30 10.55 -37.66 -20.13
CA THR A 30 9.88 -37.59 -18.83
C THR A 30 10.53 -36.56 -17.89
N THR A 31 11.86 -36.40 -17.93
CA THR A 31 12.56 -35.36 -17.16
C THR A 31 12.24 -33.95 -17.64
N GLU A 32 12.05 -33.72 -18.95
CA GLU A 32 11.67 -32.41 -19.48
C GLU A 32 10.23 -32.02 -19.09
N VAL A 33 9.29 -32.98 -19.14
CA VAL A 33 7.90 -32.73 -18.71
C VAL A 33 7.81 -32.56 -17.18
N MET A 34 8.55 -33.33 -16.40
CA MET A 34 8.63 -33.15 -14.95
C MET A 34 9.29 -31.83 -14.57
N THR A 35 10.33 -31.37 -15.29
CA THR A 35 10.96 -30.07 -15.00
C THR A 35 10.07 -28.90 -15.38
N LEU A 36 9.34 -28.93 -16.51
CA LEU A 36 8.37 -27.88 -16.86
C LEU A 36 7.25 -27.76 -15.82
N THR A 37 6.67 -28.88 -15.41
CA THR A 37 5.62 -28.91 -14.37
C THR A 37 6.13 -28.46 -13.01
N LEU A 38 7.38 -28.80 -12.64
CA LEU A 38 7.99 -28.32 -11.40
C LEU A 38 8.27 -26.81 -11.42
N ILE A 39 8.68 -26.27 -12.58
CA ILE A 39 8.92 -24.83 -12.76
C ILE A 39 7.61 -24.05 -12.67
N ASP A 40 6.53 -24.54 -13.28
CA ASP A 40 5.22 -23.87 -13.22
C ASP A 40 4.62 -23.94 -11.81
N VAL A 41 4.75 -25.06 -11.10
CA VAL A 41 4.34 -25.19 -9.70
C VAL A 41 5.19 -24.28 -8.80
N GLY A 42 6.51 -24.22 -9.02
CA GLY A 42 7.40 -23.33 -8.28
C GLY A 42 7.08 -21.84 -8.50
N ARG A 43 6.74 -21.45 -9.74
CA ARG A 43 6.27 -20.10 -10.06
C ARG A 43 4.95 -19.77 -9.37
N PHE A 44 4.02 -20.71 -9.35
CA PHE A 44 2.74 -20.54 -8.68
C PHE A 44 2.90 -20.33 -7.17
N PHE A 45 3.72 -21.14 -6.50
CA PHE A 45 4.04 -20.94 -5.07
C PHE A 45 4.79 -19.63 -4.81
N THR A 46 5.66 -19.21 -5.72
CA THR A 46 6.37 -17.93 -5.60
C THR A 46 5.40 -16.76 -5.68
N ILE A 47 4.45 -16.78 -6.62
CA ILE A 47 3.42 -15.75 -6.76
C ILE A 47 2.51 -15.72 -5.52
N LEU A 48 2.06 -16.88 -5.03
CA LEU A 48 1.29 -16.97 -3.80
C LEU A 48 2.08 -16.45 -2.58
N GLY A 49 3.38 -16.75 -2.51
CA GLY A 49 4.27 -16.24 -1.47
C GLY A 49 4.41 -14.72 -1.51
N ILE A 50 4.55 -14.13 -2.70
CA ILE A 50 4.61 -12.67 -2.88
C ILE A 50 3.27 -12.03 -2.48
N ILE A 51 2.13 -12.60 -2.91
CA ILE A 51 0.81 -12.10 -2.53
C ILE A 51 0.63 -12.18 -1.01
N GLY A 52 1.00 -13.30 -0.40
CA GLY A 52 0.96 -13.48 1.05
C GLY A 52 1.84 -12.47 1.79
N LEU A 53 3.05 -12.21 1.28
CA LEU A 53 3.95 -11.19 1.81
C LEU A 53 3.34 -9.78 1.70
N VAL A 54 2.73 -9.44 0.56
CA VAL A 54 2.07 -8.14 0.33
C VAL A 54 0.89 -7.96 1.27
N ILE A 55 0.06 -9.00 1.47
CA ILE A 55 -1.05 -8.94 2.43
C ILE A 55 -0.52 -8.78 3.85
N LEU A 56 0.52 -9.54 4.22
CA LEU A 56 1.13 -9.45 5.54
C LEU A 56 1.76 -8.07 5.80
N THR A 57 2.44 -7.48 4.81
CA THR A 57 2.99 -6.13 4.94
C THR A 57 1.91 -5.08 5.02
N LEU A 58 0.79 -5.22 4.30
CA LEU A 58 -0.37 -4.33 4.45
C LEU A 58 -1.03 -4.45 5.83
N CYS A 59 -1.13 -5.67 6.37
CA CYS A 59 -1.65 -5.90 7.72
C CYS A 59 -0.70 -5.33 8.81
N LEU A 60 0.62 -5.48 8.63
CA LEU A 60 1.64 -4.97 9.56
C LEU A 60 1.84 -3.45 9.45
N ALA A 61 1.62 -2.86 8.27
CA ALA A 61 1.73 -1.42 8.06
C ALA A 61 0.73 -0.62 8.91
N GLY A 62 -0.30 -1.30 9.45
CA GLY A 62 -1.32 -0.70 10.28
C GLY A 62 -2.20 0.21 9.42
N PHE A 63 -3.48 -0.14 9.31
CA PHE A 63 -4.46 0.91 9.08
C PHE A 63 -4.46 1.73 10.36
N ASP A 64 -3.64 2.79 10.38
CA ASP A 64 -3.76 3.86 11.36
C ASP A 64 -5.19 4.35 11.18
N GLY A 65 -6.12 3.96 12.05
CA GLY A 65 -7.58 4.11 11.87
C GLY A 65 -8.06 5.56 11.83
N TYR A 66 -7.13 6.49 11.62
CA TYR A 66 -7.34 7.89 11.39
C TYR A 66 -7.81 8.12 9.97
N GLU A 67 -8.96 8.76 9.86
CA GLU A 67 -9.32 9.48 8.65
C GLU A 67 -8.49 10.76 8.58
N SER A 68 -8.08 11.18 7.38
CA SER A 68 -7.33 12.42 7.22
C SER A 68 -7.85 13.29 6.07
N LYS A 69 -7.71 14.60 6.22
CA LYS A 69 -8.07 15.58 5.21
C LYS A 69 -7.17 16.80 5.28
N THR A 70 -6.68 17.21 4.11
CA THR A 70 -5.92 18.46 3.96
C THR A 70 -6.89 19.60 3.69
N LEU A 71 -6.72 20.71 4.40
CA LEU A 71 -7.57 21.90 4.35
C LEU A 71 -6.71 23.13 4.08
N TYR A 72 -7.29 24.07 3.34
CA TYR A 72 -6.67 25.33 2.96
C TYR A 72 -7.41 26.51 3.57
N ALA A 73 -6.78 27.69 3.59
CA ALA A 73 -7.39 28.90 4.13
C ALA A 73 -8.79 29.22 3.53
N GLY A 74 -9.00 28.93 2.25
CA GLY A 74 -10.30 29.14 1.59
C GLY A 74 -11.41 28.19 2.06
N ASP A 75 -11.07 27.09 2.73
CA ASP A 75 -12.04 26.14 3.30
C ASP A 75 -12.44 26.52 4.74
N SER A 76 -11.90 27.63 5.25
CA SER A 76 -12.16 28.14 6.59
C SER A 76 -13.67 28.27 6.88
N GLY A 77 -14.13 27.70 7.99
CA GLY A 77 -15.53 27.76 8.42
C GLY A 77 -16.43 26.67 7.84
N ASN A 78 -15.99 25.95 6.81
CA ASN A 78 -16.77 24.86 6.26
C ASN A 78 -16.59 23.58 7.09
N SER A 79 -17.70 22.87 7.32
CA SER A 79 -17.64 21.52 7.89
C SER A 79 -16.98 20.60 6.88
N PHE A 80 -15.89 19.97 7.29
CA PHE A 80 -15.14 19.06 6.42
C PHE A 80 -15.42 17.59 6.72
N ALA A 81 -15.92 17.29 7.93
CA ALA A 81 -16.29 15.96 8.40
C ALA A 81 -17.39 16.07 9.47
N THR A 82 -18.26 15.07 9.53
CA THR A 82 -19.32 14.94 10.54
C THR A 82 -19.09 13.60 11.24
N VAL A 83 -19.03 13.63 12.57
CA VAL A 83 -18.76 12.47 13.42
C VAL A 83 -19.93 12.25 14.38
N SER A 84 -20.40 11.01 14.49
CA SER A 84 -21.43 10.63 15.45
C SER A 84 -20.77 9.83 16.59
N LEU A 85 -20.74 10.41 17.79
CA LEU A 85 -20.20 9.78 18.99
C LEU A 85 -21.32 9.13 19.81
N ARG A 86 -21.08 7.90 20.27
CA ARG A 86 -21.95 7.20 21.22
C ARG A 86 -21.41 7.37 22.65
N PRO A 87 -22.23 7.11 23.68
CA PRO A 87 -21.78 7.16 25.07
C PRO A 87 -20.56 6.27 25.30
N GLY A 88 -19.48 6.87 25.82
CA GLY A 88 -18.20 6.22 26.08
C GLY A 88 -17.26 6.14 24.87
N GLN A 89 -17.58 6.79 23.74
CA GLN A 89 -16.63 7.00 22.65
C GLN A 89 -15.93 8.35 22.78
N GLN A 90 -14.65 8.38 22.38
CA GLN A 90 -13.87 9.62 22.31
C GLN A 90 -13.47 9.88 20.87
N LEU A 91 -13.60 11.13 20.45
CA LEU A 91 -12.97 11.67 19.25
C LEU A 91 -11.55 12.09 19.59
N ILE A 92 -10.58 11.55 18.87
CA ILE A 92 -9.20 12.06 18.90
C ILE A 92 -8.94 12.71 17.55
N ALA A 93 -8.76 14.02 17.54
CA ALA A 93 -8.45 14.80 16.36
C ALA A 93 -7.09 15.45 16.51
N ARG A 94 -6.24 15.30 15.49
CA ARG A 94 -4.89 15.81 15.45
C ARG A 94 -4.73 16.79 14.29
N MET A 95 -4.08 17.90 14.57
CA MET A 95 -3.84 18.96 13.59
C MET A 95 -2.35 19.01 13.23
N ASP A 96 -2.01 18.54 12.03
CA ASP A 96 -0.65 18.55 11.51
C ASP A 96 -0.45 19.75 10.56
N LYS A 97 0.37 20.72 10.99
CA LYS A 97 0.74 21.89 10.18
C LYS A 97 1.68 21.47 9.04
N LYS A 98 1.28 21.73 7.79
CA LYS A 98 2.17 21.57 6.63
C LYS A 98 2.84 22.88 6.27
N VAL A 99 2.05 23.92 5.99
CA VAL A 99 2.53 25.26 5.66
C VAL A 99 1.64 26.27 6.36
N MET A 100 2.21 27.15 7.18
CA MET A 100 1.45 28.27 7.77
C MET A 100 2.39 29.45 7.97
N ILE A 101 2.43 30.33 6.96
CA ILE A 101 3.30 31.50 6.89
C ILE A 101 2.46 32.73 7.20
N GLY A 102 2.66 33.33 8.37
CA GLY A 102 1.94 34.56 8.77
C GLY A 102 0.42 34.38 8.89
N ASN A 103 -0.03 33.16 9.17
CA ASN A 103 -1.42 32.80 9.41
C ASN A 103 -1.47 31.83 10.59
N ASN A 104 -2.67 31.59 11.10
CA ASN A 104 -2.96 30.72 12.23
C ASN A 104 -4.28 30.01 11.93
N ALA A 105 -4.44 28.77 12.41
CA ALA A 105 -5.68 28.04 12.28
C ALA A 105 -6.07 27.31 13.57
N TYR A 106 -7.37 27.23 13.82
CA TYR A 106 -7.96 26.52 14.94
C TYR A 106 -8.95 25.47 14.45
N LEU A 107 -8.87 24.28 15.05
CA LEU A 107 -9.83 23.20 14.86
C LEU A 107 -10.99 23.39 15.83
N VAL A 108 -12.21 23.25 15.34
CA VAL A 108 -13.46 23.42 16.09
C VAL A 108 -14.32 22.18 15.92
N VAL A 109 -14.81 21.67 17.04
CA VAL A 109 -15.85 20.65 17.13
C VAL A 109 -17.16 21.38 17.45
N GLU A 110 -18.12 21.33 16.54
CA GLU A 110 -19.40 22.03 16.66
C GLU A 110 -20.56 21.04 16.74
N SER A 111 -21.54 21.28 17.61
CA SER A 111 -22.82 20.57 17.62
C SER A 111 -23.96 21.58 17.59
N ASP A 112 -24.94 21.40 16.70
CA ASP A 112 -26.09 22.29 16.54
C ASP A 112 -25.75 23.78 16.45
N GLY A 113 -24.66 24.13 15.74
CA GLY A 113 -24.21 25.51 15.58
C GLY A 113 -23.54 26.12 16.82
N LYS A 114 -23.24 25.32 17.85
CA LYS A 114 -22.49 25.72 19.04
C LYS A 114 -21.16 25.00 19.08
N GLU A 115 -20.11 25.74 19.38
CA GLU A 115 -18.79 25.18 19.67
C GLU A 115 -18.84 24.32 20.93
N ALA A 116 -18.49 23.04 20.78
CA ALA A 116 -18.38 22.07 21.87
C ALA A 116 -16.93 21.98 22.39
N ALA A 117 -15.95 22.07 21.49
CA ALA A 117 -14.53 22.10 21.82
C ALA A 117 -13.73 22.77 20.70
N SER A 118 -12.57 23.33 21.05
CA SER A 118 -11.63 23.91 20.10
C SER A 118 -10.20 23.54 20.44
N LEU A 119 -9.37 23.38 19.42
CA LEU A 119 -7.92 23.28 19.53
C LEU A 119 -7.30 24.42 18.72
N ALA A 120 -6.62 25.33 19.42
CA ALA A 120 -5.92 26.45 18.81
C ALA A 120 -4.46 26.09 18.46
N ASP A 121 -3.83 27.00 17.72
CA ASP A 121 -2.44 26.94 17.24
C ASP A 121 -1.38 27.14 18.35
N ASP A 122 -1.79 27.21 19.62
CA ASP A 122 -0.85 27.16 20.77
C ASP A 122 -0.32 25.72 20.94
N TRP A 123 0.55 25.35 19.99
CA TRP A 123 0.99 24.01 19.65
C TRP A 123 2.03 23.41 20.61
N GLU A 124 2.72 24.25 21.39
CA GLU A 124 3.82 23.78 22.25
C GLU A 124 3.33 23.01 23.49
N GLU A 125 2.10 23.28 23.95
CA GLU A 125 1.57 22.69 25.19
C GLU A 125 0.65 21.47 24.96
N THR A 126 -0.03 21.41 23.82
CA THR A 126 -1.16 20.48 23.59
C THR A 126 -0.82 19.26 22.73
N LYS A 127 0.45 19.08 22.31
CA LYS A 127 0.89 18.00 21.40
C LYS A 127 0.10 17.90 20.09
N ASN A 128 -0.59 18.97 19.70
CA ASN A 128 -1.45 19.05 18.52
C ASN A 128 -2.63 18.07 18.50
N GLU A 129 -3.10 17.64 19.67
CA GLU A 129 -4.16 16.63 19.80
C GLU A 129 -5.34 17.18 20.62
N LEU A 130 -6.53 17.04 20.06
CA LEU A 130 -7.81 17.30 20.69
C LEU A 130 -8.46 15.97 21.03
N ILE A 131 -8.64 15.71 22.32
CA ILE A 131 -9.43 14.57 22.81
C ILE A 131 -10.77 15.12 23.29
N PHE A 132 -11.85 14.65 22.68
CA PHE A 132 -13.19 15.11 22.97
C PHE A 132 -14.12 13.92 23.21
N GLU A 133 -14.83 13.93 24.35
CA GLU A 133 -15.88 12.98 24.66
C GLU A 133 -17.24 13.64 24.48
N GLY A 134 -18.16 12.95 23.80
CA GLY A 134 -19.48 13.48 23.51
C GLY A 134 -20.50 12.38 23.27
N ASP A 135 -21.77 12.78 23.21
CA ASP A 135 -22.89 11.93 22.84
C ASP A 135 -23.76 12.69 21.85
N GLY A 136 -23.81 12.19 20.61
CA GLY A 136 -24.51 12.85 19.51
C GLY A 136 -23.64 13.12 18.29
N GLU A 137 -24.14 13.99 17.42
CA GLU A 137 -23.49 14.34 16.16
C GLU A 137 -22.71 15.66 16.28
N TYR A 138 -21.49 15.64 15.78
CA TYR A 138 -20.56 16.77 15.83
C TYR A 138 -19.96 17.01 14.44
N ASN A 139 -19.82 18.29 14.08
CA ASN A 139 -19.18 18.75 12.87
C ASN A 139 -17.77 19.22 13.17
N LEU A 140 -16.81 18.78 12.38
CA LEU A 140 -15.44 19.24 12.45
C LEU A 140 -15.24 20.37 11.44
N LYS A 141 -14.74 21.49 11.94
CA LYS A 141 -14.44 22.70 11.17
C LYS A 141 -13.04 23.16 11.49
N VAL A 142 -12.38 23.74 10.50
CA VAL A 142 -11.16 24.49 10.72
C VAL A 142 -11.45 25.91 10.38
N ILE A 143 -11.00 26.82 11.23
CA ILE A 143 -11.08 28.24 10.97
C ILE A 143 -9.66 28.79 10.89
N PHE A 144 -9.37 29.50 9.82
CA PHE A 144 -8.10 30.22 9.65
C PHE A 144 -8.31 31.68 10.06
N GLU A 145 -7.34 32.28 10.73
CA GLU A 145 -7.38 33.70 11.08
C GLU A 145 -7.45 34.58 9.82
N ASN A 146 -6.67 34.24 8.79
CA ASN A 146 -6.77 34.85 7.47
C ASN A 146 -7.32 33.82 6.45
N PRO A 147 -8.65 33.80 6.21
CA PRO A 147 -9.27 32.88 5.26
C PRO A 147 -8.96 33.22 3.79
N SER A 148 -8.45 34.43 3.52
CA SER A 148 -8.04 34.87 2.18
C SER A 148 -6.56 34.58 1.89
N ALA A 149 -5.85 33.91 2.79
CA ALA A 149 -4.47 33.54 2.58
C ALA A 149 -4.31 32.63 1.35
N ASP A 150 -3.19 32.76 0.65
CA ASP A 150 -2.89 31.93 -0.51
C ASP A 150 -2.79 30.46 -0.09
N ARG A 151 -3.27 29.55 -0.94
CA ARG A 151 -3.22 28.10 -0.66
C ARG A 151 -1.79 27.58 -0.43
N ARG A 152 -0.77 28.26 -0.97
CA ARG A 152 0.65 27.95 -0.78
C ARG A 152 1.23 28.51 0.52
N SER A 153 0.46 29.32 1.24
CA SER A 153 0.88 29.96 2.49
C SER A 153 0.18 29.39 3.72
N ALA A 154 -0.95 28.69 3.55
CA ALA A 154 -1.76 28.13 4.62
C ALA A 154 -2.38 26.79 4.20
N GLU A 155 -1.81 25.71 4.70
CA GLU A 155 -2.19 24.31 4.49
C GLU A 155 -2.00 23.54 5.81
N ILE A 156 -3.07 22.84 6.21
CA ILE A 156 -3.05 21.96 7.37
C ILE A 156 -3.65 20.61 7.00
N GLU A 157 -3.19 19.56 7.67
CA GLU A 157 -3.79 18.25 7.59
C GLU A 157 -4.44 17.93 8.94
N ILE A 158 -5.72 17.62 8.93
CA ILE A 158 -6.41 17.11 10.11
C ILE A 158 -6.52 15.60 9.99
N LYS A 159 -6.17 14.90 11.05
CA LYS A 159 -6.38 13.46 11.22
C LYS A 159 -7.36 13.25 12.36
N TRP A 160 -8.34 12.38 12.22
CA TRP A 160 -9.28 12.09 13.30
C TRP A 160 -9.63 10.62 13.37
N LEU A 161 -9.86 10.13 14.59
CA LEU A 161 -10.38 8.80 14.83
C LEU A 161 -11.42 8.82 15.95
N ILE A 162 -12.25 7.78 15.97
CA ILE A 162 -13.19 7.52 17.07
C ILE A 162 -12.74 6.26 17.79
N VAL A 163 -12.39 6.40 19.07
CA VAL A 163 -12.05 5.30 19.98
C VAL A 163 -13.18 5.05 20.97
N LYS A 164 -13.13 3.88 21.62
CA LYS A 164 -14.05 3.43 22.66
C LYS A 164 -13.28 3.16 23.94
#